data_AF-A0A958E5K5-F1
#
_entry.id   AF-A0A958E5K5-F1
#
_cell.length_a   1.000
_cell.length_b   1.000
_cell.length_c   1.000
_cell.angle_alpha   90.00
_cell.angle_beta   90.00
_cell.angle_gamma   90.00
#
_symmetry.space_group_name_H-M   'P 1'
#
loop_
_entity.id
_entity.type
_entity.pdbx_description
1 polymer ?
#
loop_
_entity_poly.entity_id
_entity_poly.type
_entity_poly.pdbx_seq_one_letter_code
_entity_poly.pdbx_strand_id
1 'polypeptide(L)' 'AIPRAAKVHLSVYDILGREVAVLVNEAMQPGQYEYEFDARELSSGIYFYRLEAGSFKQVRKMLLAR' A
#
# COMPACT_ATOMS: atom_id res chain seq x y z
N ALA A 1 -10.08 -5.39 -6.16
CA ALA A 1 -11.46 -4.94 -5.95
C ALA A 1 -11.85 -5.21 -4.51
N ILE A 2 -12.58 -4.29 -3.88
CA ILE A 2 -13.16 -4.45 -2.56
C ILE A 2 -14.56 -5.06 -2.76
N PRO A 3 -14.85 -6.27 -2.25
CA PRO A 3 -16.13 -6.94 -2.49
C PRO A 3 -17.23 -6.52 -1.50
N ARG A 4 -16.87 -5.93 -0.35
CA ARG A 4 -17.79 -5.46 0.70
C ARG A 4 -17.17 -4.26 1.42
N ALA A 5 -17.98 -3.41 2.05
CA ALA A 5 -17.47 -2.29 2.84
C ALA A 5 -16.48 -2.77 3.91
N ALA A 6 -15.31 -2.13 3.99
CA ALA A 6 -14.26 -2.47 4.93
C ALA A 6 -13.34 -1.27 5.21
N LYS A 7 -12.70 -1.26 6.38
CA LYS A 7 -11.55 -0.39 6.62
C LYS A 7 -10.38 -0.89 5.76
N VAL A 8 -9.88 -0.03 4.90
CA VAL A 8 -8.74 -0.27 4.03
C VAL A 8 -7.53 0.50 4.55
N HIS A 9 -6.40 -0.18 4.63
CA HIS A 9 -5.11 0.41 4.91
C HIS A 9 -4.11 -0.04 3.85
N LEU A 10 -3.59 0.93 3.08
CA LEU A 10 -2.55 0.71 2.08
C LEU A 10 -1.34 1.56 2.47
N SER A 11 -0.27 0.88 2.86
CA SER A 11 0.96 1.51 3.35
C SER A 11 2.19 0.92 2.66
N VAL A 12 3.26 1.72 2.61
CA VAL A 12 4.54 1.39 1.97
C VAL A 12 5.62 1.37 3.04
N TYR A 13 6.48 0.36 2.96
CA TYR A 13 7.57 0.09 3.89
C TYR A 13 8.88 -0.08 3.13
N ASP A 14 9.99 0.32 3.75
CA ASP A 14 11.32 -0.04 3.28
C ASP A 14 11.74 -1.45 3.75
N ILE A 15 12.94 -1.89 3.34
CA ILE A 15 13.48 -3.21 3.69
C ILE A 15 13.72 -3.43 5.19
N LEU A 16 13.81 -2.35 5.97
CA LEU A 16 13.96 -2.42 7.43
C LEU A 16 12.59 -2.46 8.13
N GLY A 17 11.50 -2.41 7.38
CA GLY A 17 10.13 -2.39 7.91
C GLY A 17 9.68 -1.02 8.39
N ARG A 18 10.38 0.06 8.05
CA ARG A 18 9.94 1.43 8.38
C ARG A 18 8.83 1.85 7.44
N GLU A 19 7.73 2.35 7.97
CA GLU A 19 6.65 2.93 7.16
C GLU A 19 7.12 4.23 6.53
N VAL A 20 7.12 4.30 5.20
CA VAL A 20 7.58 5.48 4.45
C VAL A 20 6.43 6.26 3.82
N ALA A 21 5.25 5.62 3.64
CA ALA A 21 4.05 6.29 3.15
C ALA A 21 2.78 5.53 3.55
N VAL A 22 1.68 6.28 3.69
CA VAL A 22 0.32 5.74 3.79
C VAL A 22 -0.50 6.32 2.65
N LEU A 23 -0.91 5.46 1.72
CA LEU A 23 -1.72 5.83 0.55
C LEU A 23 -3.21 5.85 0.89
N VAL A 24 -3.65 4.95 1.80
CA VAL A 24 -5.05 4.82 2.20
C VAL A 24 -5.13 4.44 3.68
N ASN A 25 -6.04 5.07 4.42
CA ASN A 25 -6.40 4.65 5.78
C ASN A 25 -7.85 5.05 6.12
N GLU A 26 -8.83 4.51 5.39
CA GLU A 26 -10.24 4.88 5.54
C GLU A 26 -11.20 3.72 5.30
N ALA A 27 -12.48 3.93 5.61
CA ALA A 27 -13.53 2.97 5.29
C ALA A 27 -13.94 3.16 3.84
N MET A 28 -13.83 2.09 3.05
CA MET A 28 -14.14 2.13 1.62
C MET A 28 -15.33 1.24 1.30
N GLN A 29 -16.12 1.66 0.32
CA GLN A 29 -17.24 0.89 -0.22
C GLN A 29 -16.76 -0.15 -1.23
N PRO A 30 -17.62 -1.09 -1.65
CA PRO A 30 -17.27 -2.04 -2.71
C PRO A 30 -16.91 -1.30 -4.01
N GLY A 31 -15.83 -1.73 -4.66
CA GLY A 31 -15.36 -1.06 -5.88
C GLY A 31 -13.95 -1.44 -6.31
N GLN A 32 -13.53 -0.87 -7.43
CA GLN A 32 -12.14 -0.87 -7.88
C GLN A 32 -11.55 0.51 -7.64
N TYR A 33 -10.34 0.54 -7.12
CA TYR A 33 -9.65 1.77 -6.75
C TYR A 33 -8.21 1.66 -7.22
N GLU A 34 -7.70 2.76 -7.73
CA GLU A 34 -6.32 2.91 -8.19
C GLU A 34 -5.70 4.08 -7.43
N TYR A 35 -4.45 3.91 -7.02
CA TYR A 35 -3.71 4.90 -6.26
C TYR A 35 -2.35 5.07 -6.91
N GLU A 36 -2.00 6.32 -7.21
CA GLU A 36 -0.67 6.70 -7.65
C GLU A 36 0.23 6.85 -6.42
N PHE A 37 1.42 6.25 -6.49
CA PHE A 37 2.43 6.37 -5.45
C PHE A 37 3.63 7.15 -5.98
N ASP A 38 3.76 8.39 -5.51
CA ASP A 38 4.91 9.23 -5.82
C ASP A 38 6.12 8.84 -4.96
N ALA A 39 7.09 8.17 -5.60
CA ALA A 39 8.30 7.69 -4.97
C ALA A 39 9.54 8.57 -5.25
N ARG A 40 9.38 9.81 -5.74
CA ARG A 40 10.50 10.67 -6.16
C ARG A 40 11.51 10.93 -5.02
N GLU A 41 11.01 11.11 -3.81
CA GLU A 41 11.82 11.37 -2.60
C GLU A 41 12.44 10.09 -2.00
N LEU A 42 12.19 8.91 -2.57
CA LEU A 42 12.72 7.64 -2.10
C LEU A 42 13.94 7.20 -2.91
N SER A 43 14.95 6.67 -2.22
CA SER A 43 16.14 6.08 -2.84
C SER A 43 15.80 4.82 -3.61
N SER A 44 16.58 4.51 -4.66
CA SER A 44 16.48 3.21 -5.32
C SER A 44 16.69 2.07 -4.32
N GLY A 45 15.87 1.03 -4.39
CA GLY A 45 15.91 -0.05 -3.43
C GLY A 45 14.67 -0.95 -3.45
N ILE A 46 14.66 -1.90 -2.52
CA ILE A 46 13.52 -2.80 -2.32
C ILE A 46 12.58 -2.18 -1.29
N TYR A 47 11.30 -2.16 -1.65
CA TYR A 47 10.22 -1.73 -0.80
C TYR A 47 9.11 -2.78 -0.78
N PHE A 48 8.20 -2.63 0.16
CA PHE A 48 7.03 -3.48 0.31
C PHE A 48 5.80 -2.60 0.47
N TYR A 49 4.72 -2.91 -0.23
CA TYR A 49 3.42 -2.34 0.11
C TYR A 49 2.56 -3.39 0.80
N ARG A 50 1.80 -2.96 1.79
CA ARG A 50 0.86 -3.79 2.55
C ARG A 50 -0.54 -3.26 2.34
N LEU A 51 -1.43 -4.11 1.85
CA LEU A 51 -2.85 -3.85 1.71
C LEU A 51 -3.61 -4.69 2.73
N GLU A 52 -4.34 -4.02 3.61
CA GLU A 52 -5.23 -4.63 4.60
C GLU A 52 -6.66 -4.16 4.33
N ALA A 53 -7.61 -5.09 4.26
CA ALA A 53 -9.03 -4.80 4.04
C ALA A 53 -9.89 -5.80 4.85
N GLY A 54 -10.31 -5.39 6.05
CA GLY A 54 -10.95 -6.30 7.00
C GLY A 54 -10.02 -7.47 7.38
N SER A 55 -10.43 -8.71 7.07
CA SER A 55 -9.60 -9.91 7.31
C SER A 55 -8.57 -10.19 6.21
N PHE A 56 -8.67 -9.50 5.06
CA PHE A 56 -7.72 -9.66 3.97
C PHE A 56 -6.43 -8.89 4.28
N LYS A 57 -5.29 -9.55 4.13
CA LYS A 57 -3.96 -8.93 4.20
C LYS A 57 -3.11 -9.44 3.06
N GLN A 58 -2.45 -8.52 2.35
CA GLN A 58 -1.51 -8.86 1.29
C GLN A 58 -0.30 -7.94 1.38
N VAL A 59 0.89 -8.52 1.26
CA VAL A 59 2.14 -7.79 1.11
C VAL A 59 2.72 -8.13 -0.24
N ARG A 60 3.19 -7.14 -1.00
CA ARG A 60 3.99 -7.38 -2.20
C ARG A 60 5.27 -6.57 -2.18
N LYS A 61 6.31 -7.17 -2.75
CA LYS A 61 7.63 -6.56 -2.95
C LYS A 61 7.62 -5.72 -4.23
N MET A 62 8.28 -4.57 -4.19
CA MET A 62 8.54 -3.71 -5.34
C MET A 62 10.02 -3.30 -5.36
N LEU A 63 10.56 -3.17 -6.57
CA LEU A 63 11.89 -2.61 -6.79
C LEU A 63 11.71 -1.20 -7.33
N LEU A 64 12.22 -0.22 -6.59
CA LEU A 64 12.38 1.14 -7.09
C LEU A 64 13.76 1.22 -7.73
N ALA A 65 13.78 1.36 -9.05
CA ALA A 65 14.99 1.61 -9.83
C ALA A 65 14.87 3.01 -10.45
N ARG A 66 16.00 3.70 -10.54
CA ARG A 66 16.15 4.97 -11.26
C ARG A 66 16.92 4.71 -12.55
#